data_AF-A0A2T3H0G1-F1
#
_entry.id   AF-A0A2T3H0G1-F1
#
_cell.length_a   1.000
_cell.length_b   1.000
_cell.length_c   1.000
_cell.angle_alpha   90.00
_cell.angle_beta   90.00
_cell.angle_gamma   90.00
#
_symmetry.space_group_name_H-M   'P 1'
#
loop_
_entity.id
_entity.type
_entity.pdbx_description
1 polymer ?
#
loop_
_entity_poly.entity_id
_entity_poly.type
_entity_poly.pdbx_seq_one_letter_code
_entity_poly.pdbx_strand_id
1 'polypeptide(L)' 'MKIDCEQGRLLLSPNELQVRLPAMQTVLMALSDDIRLLKGPCILLADAGAVRWQLRLDSDEQLEQLADFYGLTPE' A
#
# COMPACT_ATOMS: atom_id res chain seq x y z
N MET A 1 4.59 -5.61 -9.60
CA MET A 1 5.52 -6.09 -8.55
C MET A 1 4.70 -6.76 -7.43
N LYS A 2 5.32 -7.60 -6.60
CA LYS A 2 4.65 -8.23 -5.44
C LYS A 2 5.50 -7.99 -4.20
N ILE A 3 4.86 -7.62 -3.10
CA ILE A 3 5.51 -7.44 -1.79
C ILE A 3 4.73 -8.28 -0.78
N ASP A 4 5.41 -9.21 -0.13
CA ASP A 4 4.82 -10.05 0.92
C ASP A 4 4.78 -9.28 2.23
N CYS A 5 3.64 -9.38 2.93
CA CYS A 5 3.44 -8.78 4.25
C CYS A 5 2.93 -9.82 5.24
N GLU A 6 3.08 -9.59 6.54
CA GLU A 6 2.61 -10.52 7.59
C GLU A 6 1.11 -10.85 7.45
N GLN A 7 0.30 -9.86 7.09
CA GLN A 7 -1.15 -9.99 6.97
C GLN A 7 -1.62 -10.45 5.58
N GLY A 8 -0.71 -10.57 4.61
CA GLY A 8 -1.08 -10.90 3.24
C GLY A 8 -0.05 -10.48 2.19
N ARG A 9 -0.50 -9.84 1.11
CA ARG A 9 0.38 -9.45 0.00
C ARG A 9 -0.11 -8.21 -0.72
N LEU A 10 0.82 -7.36 -1.10
CA LEU A 10 0.61 -6.23 -2.00
C LEU A 10 0.89 -6.67 -3.44
N LEU A 11 -0.05 -6.39 -4.33
CA LEU A 11 0.09 -6.57 -5.77
C LEU A 11 0.09 -5.19 -6.41
N LEU A 12 1.26 -4.80 -6.92
CA LEU A 12 1.50 -3.49 -7.51
C LEU A 12 1.40 -3.60 -9.03
N SER A 13 0.60 -2.74 -9.63
CA SER A 13 0.56 -2.48 -11.07
C SER A 13 0.73 -0.98 -11.32
N PRO A 14 1.02 -0.53 -12.55
CA PRO A 14 1.27 0.88 -12.82
C PRO A 14 0.16 1.84 -12.36
N ASN A 15 -1.11 1.44 -12.44
CA ASN A 15 -2.25 2.33 -12.18
C ASN A 15 -3.00 2.02 -10.89
N GLU A 16 -2.78 0.84 -10.31
CA GLU A 16 -3.52 0.39 -9.12
C GLU A 16 -2.65 -0.45 -8.19
N LEU A 17 -3.03 -0.41 -6.92
CA LEU A 17 -2.51 -1.23 -5.84
C LEU A 17 -3.63 -2.12 -5.30
N GLN A 18 -3.37 -3.42 -5.18
CA GLN A 18 -4.27 -4.35 -4.48
C GLN A 18 -3.58 -4.91 -3.22
N VAL A 19 -4.25 -4.81 -2.08
CA VAL A 19 -3.87 -5.49 -0.84
C VAL A 19 -4.76 -6.71 -0.68
N ARG A 20 -4.18 -7.91 -0.71
CA ARG A 20 -4.92 -9.16 -0.45
C ARG A 20 -4.68 -9.59 0.98
N LEU A 21 -5.75 -9.74 1.75
CA LEU A 21 -5.74 -10.17 3.15
C LEU A 21 -6.45 -11.52 3.28
N PRO A 22 -5.74 -12.67 3.12
CA PRO A 22 -6.36 -13.98 3.00
C PRO A 22 -7.15 -14.41 4.24
N ALA A 23 -6.63 -14.08 5.43
CA ALA A 23 -7.28 -14.39 6.70
C ALA A 23 -8.66 -13.72 6.84
N MET A 24 -8.86 -12.57 6.18
CA MET A 24 -10.12 -11.82 6.17
C MET A 24 -10.93 -12.02 4.89
N GLN A 25 -10.47 -12.85 3.94
CA GLN A 25 -11.07 -13.00 2.61
C GLN A 25 -11.38 -11.65 1.92
N THR A 26 -10.51 -10.66 2.15
CA THR A 26 -10.75 -9.27 1.77
C THR A 26 -9.67 -8.79 0.80
N VAL A 27 -10.07 -7.96 -0.15
CA VAL A 27 -9.16 -7.23 -1.04
C VAL A 27 -9.44 -5.74 -0.90
N LEU A 28 -8.41 -4.96 -0.56
CA LEU A 28 -8.44 -3.51 -0.62
C LEU A 28 -7.79 -3.06 -1.92
N MET A 29 -8.33 -2.03 -2.54
CA MET A 29 -7.83 -1.49 -3.80
C MET A 29 -7.78 0.03 -3.72
N ALA A 30 -6.77 0.60 -4.38
CA ALA A 30 -6.64 2.03 -4.61
C ALA A 30 -5.94 2.28 -5.96
N LEU A 31 -6.23 3.41 -6.58
CA LEU A 31 -5.45 3.89 -7.72
C LEU A 31 -4.08 4.39 -7.23
N SER A 32 -3.08 4.36 -8.10
CA SER A 32 -1.73 4.88 -7.80
C SER A 32 -1.74 6.34 -7.36
N ASP A 33 -2.68 7.12 -7.90
CA ASP A 33 -2.79 8.56 -7.64
C ASP A 33 -3.46 8.84 -6.28
N ASP A 34 -4.13 7.85 -5.70
CA ASP A 34 -4.87 7.96 -4.44
C ASP A 34 -4.07 7.40 -3.24
N ILE A 35 -2.83 6.94 -3.44
CA ILE A 35 -2.00 6.39 -2.36
C ILE A 35 -0.93 7.36 -1.86
N ARG A 36 -0.67 7.30 -0.56
CA ARG A 36 0.40 8.04 0.13
C ARG A 36 1.14 7.12 1.07
N LEU A 37 2.41 7.43 1.29
CA LEU A 37 3.28 6.68 2.19
C LEU A 37 3.66 7.59 3.35
N LEU A 38 3.40 7.15 4.58
CA LEU A 38 3.76 7.86 5.79
C LEU A 38 4.94 7.14 6.43
N LYS A 39 6.14 7.73 6.36
CA LYS A 39 7.39 7.05 6.76
C LYS A 39 7.45 6.80 8.26
N GLY A 40 7.14 7.81 9.07
CA GLY A 40 7.21 7.72 10.53
C GLY A 40 6.46 6.51 11.12
N PRO A 41 5.15 6.34 10.83
CA PRO A 41 4.38 5.20 11.31
C PRO A 41 4.46 3.95 10.40
N CYS A 42 5.23 4.00 9.30
CA CYS A 42 5.31 2.97 8.26
C CYS A 42 3.92 2.57 7.73
N ILE A 43 3.16 3.55 7.22
CA ILE A 43 1.77 3.37 6.77
C ILE A 43 1.64 3.62 5.27
N LEU A 44 0.94 2.70 4.60
CA LEU A 44 0.31 2.92 3.31
C LEU A 44 -1.11 3.47 3.55
N LEU A 45 -1.38 4.68 3.08
CA LEU A 45 -2.68 5.31 3.13
C LEU A 45 -3.29 5.34 1.73
N ALA A 46 -4.52 4.90 1.59
CA ALA A 46 -5.32 5.11 0.38
C ALA A 46 -6.47 6.07 0.68
N ASP A 47 -6.55 7.17 -0.04
CA ASP A 47 -7.52 8.24 0.16
C ASP A 47 -8.18 8.64 -1.17
N ALA A 48 -9.32 8.01 -1.47
CA ALA A 48 -10.15 8.30 -2.64
C ALA A 48 -11.41 9.08 -2.22
N GLY A 49 -11.23 10.15 -1.44
CA GLY A 49 -12.31 11.03 -1.00
C GLY A 49 -13.13 10.44 0.15
N ALA A 50 -14.34 9.93 -0.14
CA ALA A 50 -15.24 9.45 0.91
C ALA A 50 -14.86 8.06 1.46
N VAL A 51 -13.99 7.33 0.75
CA VAL A 51 -13.52 6.01 1.17
C VAL A 51 -12.02 6.07 1.39
N ARG A 52 -11.62 5.83 2.64
CA ARG A 52 -10.23 5.84 3.06
C ARG A 52 -9.91 4.58 3.85
N TRP A 53 -8.75 3.99 3.57
CA TRP A 53 -8.22 2.90 4.36
C TRP A 53 -6.72 3.07 4.54
N GLN A 54 -6.19 2.47 5.60
CA GLN A 54 -4.76 2.45 5.86
C GLN A 54 -4.29 1.04 6.18
N LEU A 55 -3.07 0.74 5.78
CA LEU A 55 -2.38 -0.50 6.09
C LEU A 55 -1.03 -0.15 6.69
N ARG A 56 -0.74 -0.71 7.87
CA ARG A 56 0.61 -0.67 8.42
C ARG A 56 1.48 -1.69 7.68
N LEU A 57 2.63 -1.25 7.21
CA LEU A 57 3.65 -2.10 6.59
C LEU A 57 4.55 -2.71 7.68
N ASP A 58 5.22 -3.80 7.34
CA ASP A 58 6.03 -4.56 8.30
C ASP A 58 7.44 -3.98 8.44
N SER A 59 7.94 -3.30 7.40
CA SER A 59 9.27 -2.71 7.38
C SER A 59 9.38 -1.49 6.48
N ASP A 60 10.39 -0.66 6.76
CA ASP A 60 10.75 0.48 5.92
C ASP A 60 11.17 0.06 4.51
N GLU A 61 11.71 -1.16 4.34
CA GLU A 61 12.04 -1.70 3.01
C GLU A 61 10.80 -1.86 2.13
N GLN A 62 9.68 -2.34 2.67
CA GLN A 62 8.42 -2.45 1.92
C GLN A 62 7.92 -1.06 1.49
N LEU A 63 8.09 -0.07 2.37
CA LEU A 63 7.72 1.31 2.11
C LEU A 63 8.60 1.93 1.01
N GLU A 64 9.90 1.69 1.04
CA GLU A 64 10.85 2.12 0.01
C GLU A 64 10.54 1.45 -1.34
N GLN A 65 10.23 0.16 -1.35
CA GLN A 65 9.82 -0.56 -2.56
C GLN A 65 8.54 0.03 -3.20
N LEU A 66 7.55 0.43 -2.38
CA LEU A 66 6.35 1.12 -2.85
C LEU A 66 6.68 2.50 -3.41
N ALA A 67 7.52 3.26 -2.71
CA ALA A 67 7.96 4.59 -3.12
C ALA A 67 8.67 4.54 -4.48
N ASP A 68 9.62 3.63 -4.64
CA ASP A 68 10.39 3.44 -5.87
C ASP A 68 9.50 2.98 -7.03
N PHE A 69 8.56 2.06 -6.78
CA PHE A 69 7.70 1.54 -7.84
C PHE A 69 6.72 2.59 -8.38
N TYR A 70 6.11 3.39 -7.49
CA TYR A 70 5.11 4.40 -7.87
C TYR A 70 5.69 5.81 -8.07
N GLY A 71 6.99 6.02 -7.80
CA GLY A 71 7.61 7.34 -7.87
C GLY A 71 7.10 8.31 -6.80
N LEU A 72 6.73 7.80 -5.63
CA LEU A 72 6.20 8.57 -4.51
C LEU A 72 7.32 9.01 -3.57
N THR A 73 7.17 10.18 -2.95
CA THR A 73 8.03 10.60 -1.83
C THR A 73 7.28 10.36 -0.53
N PRO A 74 7.79 9.50 0.38
CA PRO A 74 7.16 9.31 1.68
C PRO A 74 7.12 10.60 2.50
N GLU A 75 5.95 10.87 3.10
CA GLU A 75 5.68 12.01 4.00
C GLU A 75 6.09 11.71 5.45
#